data_AF-A0A7C7CRP0-F1
#
_entry.id   AF-A0A7C7CRP0-F1
#
_cell.length_a   1.000
_cell.length_b   1.000
_cell.length_c   1.000
_cell.angle_alpha   90.00
_cell.angle_beta   90.00
_cell.angle_gamma   90.00
#
_symmetry.space_group_name_H-M   'P 1'
#
loop_
_entity.id
_entity.type
_entity.pdbx_description
1 polymer ?
#
loop_
_entity_poly.entity_id
_entity_poly.type
_entity_poly.pdbx_seq_one_letter_code
_entity_poly.pdbx_strand_id
1 'polypeptide(L)'
;MYAQLFLILLLGCTPVSEKMGLSEVQEFIRKGSSQAVPITSVLSQEMIAKIDSLLLGKLTLDAAVQIALLNNPSIQVIYKDLDIAYADVIQAGMLENPTLNATVLYSEEGTGQHTEFSIEQNVLDILLLPLRKKLAREEYNQVKLQVGDAVLEIINETKTAFFILQANQQLTALQKDV
;
A
#
# COMPACT_ATOMS: atom_id res chain seq x y z
N MET A 1 18.06 31.65 -29.41
CA MET A 1 17.43 30.38 -29.84
C MET A 1 18.12 29.14 -29.24
N TYR A 2 18.67 29.22 -28.02
CA TYR A 2 19.20 28.05 -27.29
C TYR A 2 18.55 27.90 -25.90
N ALA A 3 17.91 28.95 -25.38
CA ALA A 3 17.26 28.95 -24.08
C ALA A 3 15.96 28.13 -24.00
N GLN A 4 15.30 27.85 -25.13
CA GLN A 4 14.03 27.10 -25.15
C GLN A 4 14.23 25.57 -25.13
N LEU A 5 15.42 25.05 -25.45
CA LEU A 5 15.66 23.60 -25.49
C LEU A 5 15.94 23.01 -24.09
N PHE A 6 16.44 23.81 -23.17
CA PHE A 6 16.80 23.36 -21.81
C PHE A 6 15.58 23.10 -20.91
N LEU A 7 14.43 23.72 -21.19
CA LEU A 7 13.22 23.61 -20.37
C LEU A 7 12.50 22.26 -20.52
N ILE A 8 12.75 21.52 -21.60
CA ILE A 8 12.08 20.24 -21.89
C ILE A 8 12.75 19.06 -21.17
N LEU A 9 14.04 19.16 -20.79
CA LEU A 9 14.76 18.07 -20.12
C LEU A 9 14.41 17.90 -18.62
N LEU A 10 13.67 18.83 -18.01
CA LEU A 10 13.37 18.82 -16.56
C LEU A 10 11.96 18.29 -16.19
N LEU A 11 11.16 17.82 -17.17
CA LEU A 11 9.78 17.36 -16.94
C LEU A 11 9.65 15.83 -16.76
N GLY A 12 10.66 15.18 -16.21
CA GLY A 12 10.68 13.72 -15.98
C GLY A 12 10.22 13.31 -14.58
N CYS A 13 9.00 13.67 -14.14
CA CYS A 13 8.45 13.10 -12.92
C CYS A 13 7.55 11.91 -13.29
N THR A 14 8.08 10.68 -13.18
CA THR A 14 7.28 9.48 -13.44
C THR A 14 6.40 9.19 -12.22
N PRO A 15 5.07 9.09 -12.36
CA PRO A 15 4.22 8.71 -11.25
C PRO A 15 4.55 7.26 -10.81
N VAL A 16 4.86 7.08 -9.53
CA VAL A 16 5.00 5.76 -8.91
C VAL A 16 3.62 5.09 -8.88
N SER A 17 3.54 3.85 -9.37
CA SER A 17 2.31 3.06 -9.35
C SER A 17 2.01 2.56 -7.93
N GLU A 18 1.19 3.32 -7.20
CA GLU A 18 0.80 3.09 -5.80
C GLU A 18 -0.04 1.82 -5.59
N LYS A 19 -0.66 1.25 -6.64
CA LYS A 19 -1.80 0.32 -6.50
C LYS A 19 -1.49 -1.18 -6.53
N MET A 20 -0.23 -1.59 -6.57
CA MET A 20 0.11 -3.01 -6.80
C MET A 20 0.09 -3.88 -5.52
N GLY A 21 0.33 -3.31 -4.33
CA GLY A 21 0.38 -4.08 -3.08
C GLY A 21 -0.99 -4.56 -2.58
N LEU A 22 -2.03 -3.74 -2.73
CA LEU A 22 -3.39 -4.05 -2.25
C LEU A 22 -4.09 -5.15 -3.06
N SER A 23 -3.77 -5.27 -4.35
CA SER A 23 -4.37 -6.30 -5.22
C SER A 23 -3.90 -7.71 -4.88
N GLU A 24 -2.64 -7.88 -4.43
CA GLU A 24 -2.12 -9.18 -3.97
C GLU A 24 -2.87 -9.68 -2.72
N VAL A 25 -3.13 -8.78 -1.75
CA VAL A 25 -3.88 -9.11 -0.54
C VAL A 25 -5.34 -9.42 -0.85
N GLN A 26 -5.95 -8.65 -1.75
CA GLN A 26 -7.31 -8.91 -2.19
C GLN A 26 -7.44 -10.29 -2.84
N GLU A 27 -6.45 -10.73 -3.62
CA GLU A 27 -6.44 -12.07 -4.19
C GLU A 27 -6.25 -13.16 -3.13
N PHE A 28 -5.38 -12.94 -2.15
CA PHE A 28 -5.16 -13.86 -1.02
C PHE A 28 -6.45 -14.05 -0.20
N ILE A 29 -7.13 -12.95 0.14
CA ILE A 29 -8.41 -12.99 0.86
C ILE A 29 -9.48 -13.67 0.01
N ARG A 30 -9.56 -13.38 -1.29
CA ARG A 30 -10.53 -14.04 -2.19
C ARG A 30 -10.31 -15.56 -2.29
N LYS A 31 -9.07 -16.03 -2.15
CA LYS A 31 -8.75 -17.46 -2.12
C LYS A 31 -9.12 -18.10 -0.77
N GLY A 32 -8.99 -17.36 0.33
CA GLY A 32 -9.35 -17.84 1.69
C GLY A 32 -10.82 -17.60 2.09
N SER A 33 -11.52 -16.71 1.41
CA SER A 33 -12.89 -16.29 1.69
C SER A 33 -13.62 -15.99 0.38
N SER A 34 -14.85 -16.47 0.22
CA SER A 34 -15.70 -16.20 -0.95
C SER A 34 -16.12 -14.73 -1.12
N GLN A 35 -15.68 -13.84 -0.22
CA GLN A 35 -16.08 -12.43 -0.19
C GLN A 35 -15.03 -11.58 -0.91
N ALA A 36 -15.41 -11.03 -2.07
CA ALA A 36 -14.62 -10.05 -2.81
C ALA A 36 -14.90 -8.65 -2.24
N VAL A 37 -14.10 -8.21 -1.27
CA VAL A 37 -14.24 -6.86 -0.72
C VAL A 37 -13.25 -5.93 -1.43
N PRO A 38 -13.69 -4.75 -1.90
CA PRO A 38 -12.78 -3.73 -2.40
C PRO A 38 -11.96 -3.19 -1.23
N ILE A 39 -10.67 -3.53 -1.23
CA ILE A 39 -9.71 -3.08 -0.23
C ILE A 39 -9.16 -1.74 -0.71
N THR A 40 -9.44 -0.67 0.03
CA THR A 40 -8.78 0.62 -0.18
C THR A 40 -8.37 1.21 1.17
N SER A 41 -7.24 1.89 1.18
CA SER A 41 -6.60 2.40 2.39
C SER A 41 -7.15 3.77 2.84
N VAL A 42 -8.16 4.32 2.15
CA VAL A 42 -8.84 5.57 2.52
C VAL A 42 -10.35 5.42 2.40
N LEU A 43 -11.08 5.83 3.43
CA LEU A 43 -12.54 5.92 3.41
C LEU A 43 -12.93 7.04 2.42
N SER A 44 -13.23 6.67 1.18
CA SER A 44 -13.67 7.62 0.15
C SER A 44 -15.17 7.90 0.27
N GLN A 45 -15.63 9.00 -0.31
CA GLN A 45 -17.06 9.32 -0.35
C GLN A 45 -17.88 8.25 -1.08
N GLU A 46 -17.26 7.55 -2.04
CA GLU A 46 -17.83 6.37 -2.70
C GLU A 46 -18.03 5.20 -1.73
N MET A 47 -17.12 5.02 -0.77
CA MET A 47 -17.22 3.97 0.24
C MET A 47 -18.36 4.22 1.22
N ILE A 48 -18.53 5.48 1.64
CA ILE A 48 -19.63 5.89 2.53
C ILE A 48 -20.96 5.63 1.81
N ALA A 49 -21.08 6.06 0.56
CA ALA A 49 -22.26 5.77 -0.26
C ALA A 49 -22.50 4.26 -0.43
N LYS A 50 -21.44 3.45 -0.52
CA LYS A 50 -21.55 1.98 -0.57
C LYS A 50 -22.06 1.41 0.74
N ILE A 51 -21.55 1.84 1.89
CA ILE A 51 -22.02 1.44 3.21
C ILE A 51 -23.50 1.80 3.37
N ASP A 52 -23.88 3.04 3.04
CA ASP A 52 -25.27 3.50 3.10
C ASP A 52 -26.18 2.63 2.22
N SER A 53 -25.73 2.29 1.01
CA SER A 53 -26.49 1.41 0.11
C SER A 53 -26.69 0.00 0.67
N LEU A 54 -25.71 -0.54 1.41
CA LEU A 54 -25.80 -1.85 2.05
C LEU A 54 -26.73 -1.82 3.27
N LEU A 55 -26.83 -0.69 3.96
CA LEU A 55 -27.69 -0.49 5.12
C LEU A 55 -29.17 -0.23 4.77
N LEU A 56 -29.47 0.22 3.55
CA LEU A 56 -30.86 0.45 3.11
C LEU A 56 -31.68 -0.85 2.96
N GLY A 57 -31.03 -2.00 2.80
CA GLY A 57 -31.68 -3.31 2.66
C GLY A 57 -31.84 -4.08 3.98
N LYS A 58 -32.36 -5.31 3.89
CA LYS A 58 -32.24 -6.25 5.01
C LYS A 58 -30.76 -6.59 5.20
N LEU A 59 -30.27 -6.44 6.43
CA LEU A 59 -28.88 -6.76 6.76
C LEU A 59 -28.63 -8.26 6.59
N THR A 60 -27.87 -8.62 5.56
CA THR A 60 -27.39 -10.00 5.35
C THR A 60 -26.03 -10.19 5.99
N LEU A 61 -25.62 -11.44 6.20
CA LEU A 61 -24.29 -11.78 6.72
C LEU A 61 -23.17 -11.16 5.87
N ASP A 62 -23.28 -11.28 4.54
CA ASP A 62 -22.28 -10.74 3.62
C ASP A 62 -22.25 -9.22 3.62
N ALA A 63 -23.41 -8.56 3.73
CA ALA A 63 -23.49 -7.11 3.86
C ALA A 63 -22.85 -6.64 5.17
N ALA A 64 -23.10 -7.34 6.29
CA ALA A 64 -22.50 -7.02 7.58
C ALA A 64 -20.96 -7.13 7.54
N VAL A 65 -20.43 -8.21 6.94
CA VAL A 65 -18.98 -8.38 6.77
C VAL A 65 -18.37 -7.29 5.88
N GLN A 66 -19.03 -6.95 4.77
CA GLN A 66 -18.57 -5.85 3.90
C GLN A 66 -18.56 -4.52 4.66
N ILE A 67 -19.63 -4.19 5.38
CA ILE A 67 -19.69 -2.94 6.17
C ILE A 67 -18.58 -2.93 7.22
N ALA A 68 -18.35 -4.05 7.93
CA ALA A 68 -17.30 -4.15 8.94
C ALA A 68 -15.91 -3.92 8.33
N LEU A 69 -15.58 -4.56 7.21
CA LEU A 69 -14.29 -4.40 6.56
C LEU A 69 -14.07 -3.00 5.98
N LEU A 70 -15.14 -2.34 5.51
CA LEU A 70 -15.04 -0.98 4.98
C LEU A 70 -14.96 0.08 6.08
N ASN A 71 -15.65 -0.12 7.20
CA ASN A 71 -15.80 0.90 8.24
C ASN A 71 -14.85 0.72 9.44
N ASN A 72 -14.11 -0.39 9.55
CA ASN A 72 -13.24 -0.65 10.69
C ASN A 72 -11.92 0.16 10.59
N PRO A 73 -11.62 1.07 11.55
CA PRO A 73 -10.39 1.87 11.51
C PRO A 73 -9.12 1.04 11.68
N SER A 74 -9.15 -0.04 12.47
CA SER A 74 -7.99 -0.91 12.69
C SER A 74 -7.55 -1.57 11.37
N ILE A 75 -8.49 -1.96 10.53
CA ILE A 75 -8.20 -2.50 9.19
C ILE A 75 -7.52 -1.46 8.30
N GLN A 76 -7.94 -0.19 8.37
CA GLN A 76 -7.31 0.87 7.58
C GLN A 76 -5.85 1.08 8.00
N VAL A 77 -5.55 1.03 9.30
CA VAL A 77 -4.17 1.10 9.81
C VAL A 77 -3.34 -0.06 9.27
N ILE A 78 -3.84 -1.28 9.40
CA ILE A 78 -3.12 -2.49 8.98
C ILE A 78 -2.87 -2.50 7.46
N TYR A 79 -3.79 -1.97 6.65
CA TYR A 79 -3.54 -1.78 5.21
C TYR A 79 -2.46 -0.73 4.90
N LYS A 80 -2.31 0.30 5.74
CA LYS A 80 -1.21 1.26 5.56
C LYS A 80 0.14 0.64 5.87
N ASP A 81 0.22 -0.27 6.84
CA ASP A 81 1.46 -1.01 7.11
C ASP A 81 1.89 -1.85 5.91
N LEU A 82 0.92 -2.45 5.19
CA LEU A 82 1.18 -3.15 3.93
C LEU A 82 1.69 -2.21 2.82
N ASP A 83 1.08 -1.03 2.67
CA ASP A 83 1.49 -0.03 1.68
C ASP A 83 2.93 0.46 1.96
N ILE A 84 3.27 0.68 3.24
CA ILE A 84 4.62 1.06 3.67
C ILE A 84 5.62 -0.06 3.34
N ALA A 85 5.33 -1.31 3.73
CA ALA A 85 6.20 -2.43 3.44
C ALA A 85 6.41 -2.65 1.92
N TYR A 86 5.38 -2.35 1.11
CA TYR A 86 5.52 -2.38 -0.34
C TYR A 86 6.42 -1.24 -0.86
N ALA A 87 6.29 -0.04 -0.29
CA ALA A 87 7.18 1.08 -0.61
C ALA A 87 8.65 0.74 -0.31
N ASP A 88 8.92 0.01 0.78
CA ASP A 88 10.26 -0.48 1.12
C ASP A 88 10.81 -1.43 0.05
N VAL A 89 9.98 -2.31 -0.53
CA VAL A 89 10.37 -3.17 -1.67
C VAL A 89 10.74 -2.36 -2.89
N ILE A 90 9.97 -1.30 -3.20
CA ILE A 90 10.28 -0.40 -4.31
C ILE A 90 11.60 0.30 -4.04
N GLN A 91 11.76 0.89 -2.85
CA GLN A 91 12.94 1.63 -2.42
C GLN A 91 14.21 0.75 -2.46
N ALA A 92 14.13 -0.49 -1.97
CA ALA A 92 15.22 -1.46 -2.01
C ALA A 92 15.61 -1.90 -3.43
N GLY A 93 14.70 -1.72 -4.39
CA GLY A 93 14.93 -1.97 -5.80
C GLY A 93 15.45 -0.75 -6.59
N MET A 94 15.58 0.43 -5.96
CA MET A 94 16.08 1.63 -6.60
C MET A 94 17.61 1.65 -6.59
N LEU A 95 18.20 2.06 -7.70
CA LEU A 95 19.63 2.37 -7.76
C LEU A 95 19.89 3.67 -6.99
N GLU A 96 20.97 3.69 -6.21
CA GLU A 96 21.40 4.90 -5.51
C GLU A 96 21.84 5.97 -6.51
N ASN A 97 21.45 7.22 -6.23
CA ASN A 97 21.75 8.34 -7.10
C ASN A 97 23.28 8.54 -7.20
N PRO A 98 23.84 8.67 -8.41
CA PRO A 98 25.28 8.90 -8.58
C PRO A 98 25.69 10.25 -7.98
N THR A 99 26.91 10.34 -7.48
CA THR A 99 27.49 11.61 -7.02
C THR A 99 28.09 12.36 -8.19
N LEU A 100 27.67 13.62 -8.36
CA LEU A 100 28.19 14.53 -9.38
C LEU A 100 29.11 15.53 -8.68
N ASN A 101 30.40 15.50 -8.99
CA ASN A 101 31.36 16.44 -8.42
C ASN A 101 31.89 17.36 -9.52
N ALA A 102 32.10 18.64 -9.17
CA ALA A 102 32.76 19.61 -10.02
C ALA A 102 33.87 20.26 -9.21
N THR A 103 35.10 20.24 -9.71
CA THR A 103 36.27 20.82 -9.03
C THR A 103 36.92 21.85 -9.93
N VAL A 104 37.18 23.04 -9.39
CA VAL A 104 37.88 24.11 -10.08
C VAL A 104 39.25 24.27 -9.43
N LEU A 105 40.29 24.01 -10.21
CA LEU A 105 41.68 24.12 -9.80
C LEU A 105 42.25 25.41 -10.38
N TYR A 106 42.84 26.24 -9.52
CA TYR A 106 43.58 27.44 -9.91
C TYR A 106 45.07 27.16 -9.72
N SER A 107 45.86 27.29 -10.78
CA SER A 107 47.32 27.11 -10.74
C SER A 107 48.01 28.44 -10.43
N GLU A 108 48.90 28.47 -9.43
CA GLU A 108 49.69 29.66 -9.09
C GLU A 108 50.77 30.01 -10.14
N GLU A 109 51.16 29.05 -10.99
CA GLU A 109 52.23 29.21 -11.99
C GLU A 109 51.73 29.76 -13.35
N GLY A 110 50.50 30.29 -13.43
CA GLY A 110 49.98 30.98 -14.62
C GLY A 110 49.41 30.08 -15.71
N THR A 111 49.26 28.78 -15.45
CA THR A 111 48.79 27.78 -16.42
C THR A 111 47.26 27.77 -16.67
N GLY A 112 46.52 28.70 -16.08
CA GLY A 112 45.07 28.89 -16.30
C GLY A 112 44.16 28.18 -15.30
N GLN A 113 42.84 28.38 -15.46
CA GLN A 113 41.78 27.74 -14.68
C GLN A 113 41.49 26.36 -15.27
N HIS A 114 41.51 25.31 -14.44
CA HIS A 114 41.11 23.98 -14.85
C HIS A 114 39.81 23.58 -14.14
N THR A 115 38.81 23.17 -14.90
CA THR A 115 37.53 22.69 -14.35
C THR A 115 37.38 21.23 -14.70
N GLU A 116 37.23 20.40 -13.67
CA GLU A 116 36.97 18.97 -13.79
C GLU A 116 35.55 18.65 -13.32
N PHE A 117 34.89 17.72 -14.02
CA PHE A 117 33.60 17.17 -13.65
C PHE A 117 33.75 15.65 -13.52
N SER A 118 33.34 15.08 -12.39
CA SER A 118 33.32 13.64 -12.18
C SER A 118 31.90 13.13 -11.86
N ILE A 119 31.63 11.91 -12.28
CA ILE A 119 30.42 11.16 -11.95
C ILE A 119 30.87 9.86 -11.31
N GLU A 120 30.47 9.62 -10.07
CA GLU A 120 30.84 8.42 -9.33
C GLU A 120 29.58 7.61 -9.03
N GLN A 121 29.68 6.30 -9.26
CA GLN A 121 28.61 5.34 -8.97
C GLN A 121 29.18 4.17 -8.19
N ASN A 122 28.49 3.79 -7.12
CA ASN A 122 28.87 2.62 -6.33
C ASN A 122 28.51 1.32 -7.07
N VAL A 123 29.52 0.59 -7.52
CA VAL A 123 29.36 -0.71 -8.21
C VAL A 123 28.84 -1.79 -7.27
N LEU A 124 29.23 -1.75 -5.99
CA LEU A 124 28.78 -2.73 -5.01
C LEU A 124 27.25 -2.64 -4.81
N ASP A 125 26.70 -1.44 -4.82
CA ASP A 125 25.26 -1.22 -4.66
C ASP A 125 24.45 -1.80 -5.84
N ILE A 126 25.00 -1.75 -7.05
CA ILE A 126 24.41 -2.38 -8.24
C ILE A 126 24.40 -3.90 -8.07
N LEU A 127 25.52 -4.48 -7.61
CA LEU A 127 25.64 -5.93 -7.42
C LEU A 127 24.74 -6.45 -6.29
N LEU A 128 24.56 -5.66 -5.22
CA LEU A 128 23.73 -6.02 -4.08
C LEU A 128 22.24 -5.67 -4.25
N LEU A 129 21.87 -4.90 -5.27
CA LEU A 129 20.50 -4.50 -5.57
C LEU A 129 19.49 -5.69 -5.55
N PRO A 130 19.71 -6.80 -6.27
CA PRO A 130 18.77 -7.92 -6.26
C PRO A 130 18.63 -8.57 -4.88
N LEU A 131 19.70 -8.59 -4.07
CA LEU A 131 19.68 -9.16 -2.74
C LEU A 131 18.87 -8.27 -1.77
N ARG A 132 19.09 -6.95 -1.81
CA ARG A 132 18.33 -5.96 -1.02
C ARG A 132 16.84 -6.04 -1.33
N LYS A 133 16.49 -6.06 -2.63
CA LYS A 133 15.11 -6.20 -3.09
C LYS A 133 14.47 -7.51 -2.62
N LYS A 134 15.21 -8.62 -2.63
CA LYS A 134 14.72 -9.92 -2.16
C LYS A 134 14.41 -9.90 -0.67
N LEU A 135 15.31 -9.31 0.15
CA LEU A 135 15.09 -9.20 1.60
C LEU A 135 13.82 -8.38 1.91
N ALA A 136 13.70 -7.19 1.32
CA ALA A 136 12.51 -6.35 1.49
C ALA A 136 11.22 -7.07 1.02
N ARG A 137 11.30 -7.91 -0.02
CA ARG A 137 10.16 -8.69 -0.50
C ARG A 137 9.71 -9.74 0.51
N GLU A 138 10.62 -10.36 1.26
CA GLU A 138 10.26 -11.29 2.33
C GLU A 138 9.65 -10.58 3.53
N GLU A 139 10.17 -9.41 3.90
CA GLU A 139 9.58 -8.56 4.94
C GLU A 139 8.15 -8.13 4.55
N TYR A 140 7.95 -7.72 3.29
CA TYR A 140 6.62 -7.45 2.74
C TYR A 140 5.70 -8.68 2.80
N ASN A 141 6.21 -9.88 2.48
CA ASN A 141 5.41 -11.10 2.57
C ASN A 141 4.97 -11.41 4.01
N GLN A 142 5.81 -11.13 5.01
CA GLN A 142 5.44 -11.29 6.41
C GLN A 142 4.29 -10.34 6.80
N VAL A 143 4.40 -9.06 6.45
CA VAL A 143 3.32 -8.07 6.69
C VAL A 143 2.04 -8.48 5.97
N LYS A 144 2.15 -8.98 4.73
CA LYS A 144 1.03 -9.49 3.95
C LYS A 144 0.25 -10.60 4.67
N LEU A 145 0.96 -11.52 5.32
CA LEU A 145 0.33 -12.60 6.10
C LEU A 145 -0.36 -12.07 7.35
N GLN A 146 0.26 -11.13 8.07
CA GLN A 146 -0.33 -10.49 9.26
C GLN A 146 -1.61 -9.73 8.92
N VAL A 147 -1.61 -8.99 7.81
CA VAL A 147 -2.79 -8.29 7.28
C VAL A 147 -3.90 -9.28 6.94
N GLY A 148 -3.55 -10.39 6.28
CA GLY A 148 -4.50 -11.45 5.95
C GLY A 148 -5.16 -12.06 7.19
N ASP A 149 -4.39 -12.33 8.23
CA ASP A 149 -4.87 -12.88 9.51
C ASP A 149 -5.85 -11.92 10.21
N ALA A 150 -5.48 -10.64 10.34
CA ALA A 150 -6.33 -9.62 10.96
C ALA A 150 -7.66 -9.42 10.19
N VAL A 151 -7.64 -9.51 8.86
CA VAL A 151 -8.86 -9.45 8.05
C VAL A 151 -9.76 -10.67 8.33
N LEU A 152 -9.18 -11.87 8.40
CA LEU A 152 -9.94 -13.09 8.71
C LEU A 152 -10.55 -13.05 10.12
N GLU A 153 -9.82 -12.50 11.09
CA GLU A 153 -10.32 -12.30 12.46
C GLU A 153 -11.57 -11.42 12.47
N ILE A 154 -11.53 -10.26 11.80
CA ILE A 154 -12.68 -9.35 11.72
C ILE A 154 -13.86 -9.96 10.97
N ILE A 155 -13.60 -10.76 9.92
CA ILE A 155 -14.66 -11.52 9.26
C ILE A 155 -15.31 -12.49 10.25
N ASN A 156 -14.51 -13.21 11.05
CA ASN A 156 -15.01 -14.18 12.02
C ASN A 156 -15.81 -13.53 13.16
N GLU A 157 -15.29 -12.43 13.72
CA GLU A 157 -15.97 -11.63 14.74
C GLU A 157 -17.31 -11.10 14.23
N THR A 158 -17.33 -10.55 13.01
CA THR A 158 -18.55 -10.01 12.40
C THR A 158 -19.58 -11.11 12.18
N LYS A 159 -19.17 -12.28 11.70
CA LYS A 159 -20.06 -13.43 11.53
C LYS A 159 -20.65 -13.89 12.87
N THR A 160 -19.82 -13.97 13.91
CA THR A 160 -20.24 -14.35 15.26
C THR A 160 -21.26 -13.37 15.81
N ALA A 161 -20.98 -12.06 15.73
CA ALA A 161 -21.88 -11.01 16.18
C ALA A 161 -23.22 -11.02 15.44
N PHE A 162 -23.19 -11.28 14.12
CA PHE A 162 -24.40 -11.38 13.30
C PHE A 162 -25.31 -12.54 13.77
N PHE A 163 -24.75 -13.73 13.99
CA PHE A 163 -25.54 -14.88 14.45
C PHE A 163 -26.07 -14.70 15.87
N ILE A 164 -25.30 -14.07 16.77
CA ILE A 164 -25.78 -13.72 18.12
C ILE A 164 -26.97 -12.75 18.03
N LEU A 165 -26.88 -11.73 17.19
CA LEU A 165 -27.98 -10.79 16.96
C LEU A 165 -29.24 -11.51 16.45
N GLN A 166 -29.08 -12.39 15.46
CA GLN A 166 -30.18 -13.17 14.90
C GLN A 166 -30.85 -14.07 15.96
N ALA A 167 -30.06 -14.76 16.78
CA ALA A 167 -30.56 -15.60 17.88
C ALA A 167 -31.34 -14.78 18.91
N ASN A 168 -30.82 -13.62 19.33
CA ASN A 168 -31.48 -12.73 20.29
C ASN A 168 -32.81 -12.17 19.75
N GLN A 169 -32.87 -11.84 18.45
CA GLN A 169 -34.10 -11.40 17.80
C GLN A 169 -35.17 -12.51 17.80
N GLN A 170 -34.78 -13.75 17.54
CA GLN A 170 -35.69 -14.91 17.59
C GLN A 170 -36.21 -15.16 19.00
N LEU A 171 -35.33 -15.13 20.02
CA LEU A 171 -35.75 -15.27 21.42
C LEU A 171 -36.75 -14.18 21.84
N THR A 172 -36.51 -12.94 21.43
CA THR A 172 -37.41 -11.82 21.72
C THR A 172 -38.76 -11.97 21.02
N ALA A 173 -38.79 -12.50 19.80
CA ALA A 173 -40.04 -12.77 19.10
C ALA A 173 -40.87 -13.85 19.83
N LEU A 174 -40.23 -14.95 20.24
CA LEU A 174 -40.89 -16.03 20.99
C LEU A 174 -41.48 -15.55 22.33
N GLN A 175 -40.79 -14.63 23.03
CA GLN A 175 -41.29 -14.04 24.27
C GLN A 175 -42.52 -13.15 24.09
N LYS A 176 -42.72 -12.57 22.91
CA LYS A 176 -43.89 -11.71 22.61
C LYS A 176 -45.13 -12.50 22.18
N ASP A 177 -44.95 -13.75 21.77
CA ASP A 177 -46.02 -14.63 21.29
C ASP A 177 -46.67 -15.47 22.42
N VAL A 178 -46.20 -15.33 23.67
CA VAL A 178 -46.77 -15.94 24.90
C VAL A 178 -47.54 -14.89 25.70
#